data_AF-A0A929GZE0-F1
#
_entry.id   AF-A0A929GZE0-F1
#
_cell.length_a   1.000
_cell.length_b   1.000
_cell.length_c   1.000
_cell.angle_alpha   90.00
_cell.angle_beta   90.00
_cell.angle_gamma   90.00
#
_symmetry.space_group_name_H-M   'P 1'
#
loop_
_entity.id
_entity.type
_entity.pdbx_description
1 polymer ?
#
loop_
_entity_poly.entity_id
_entity_poly.type
_entity_poly.pdbx_seq_one_letter_code
_entity_poly.pdbx_strand_id
1 'polypeptide(L)'
;MKKLASGLVGLAILFALPFLVTALWMALLWPLIRLLPAGPPSWLSWAWLPFWGVAWLFSDMTRYLAVSLVALVLTSTALVWLAVRKRGQVWRRKRCYVLLAALATVLAFPLLMRYQPAVEAAPGVALRLVERPGLLEGTVRMCQVAMETRGCQYEPLGWADARTLVYRKWCGGHYMMDGWQPGAPGGSLIYDLDTGTVMPFERDVDALSREPCSRSTCVHPGLAEMHPGGGYFPGQYETPLVSPDGRWVAFTAEHIYGPEDLLVISNQ
;
A
#
# COMPACT_ATOMS: atom_id res chain seq x y z
N MET A 1 -33.77 -16.13 -23.06
CA MET A 1 -32.70 -15.15 -23.37
C MET A 1 -32.68 -13.88 -22.52
N LYS A 2 -33.79 -13.14 -22.34
CA LYS A 2 -33.80 -11.89 -21.52
C LYS A 2 -33.32 -12.11 -20.07
N LYS A 3 -33.68 -13.23 -19.45
CA LYS A 3 -33.26 -13.60 -18.08
C LYS A 3 -31.74 -13.76 -17.97
N LEU A 4 -31.11 -14.45 -18.93
CA LEU A 4 -29.66 -14.69 -18.95
C LEU A 4 -28.86 -13.38 -19.06
N ALA A 5 -29.33 -12.44 -19.90
CA ALA A 5 -28.70 -11.12 -20.03
C ALA A 5 -28.80 -10.29 -18.73
N SER A 6 -29.94 -10.33 -18.04
CA SER A 6 -30.08 -9.64 -16.75
C SER A 6 -29.23 -10.30 -15.66
N GLY A 7 -29.10 -11.63 -15.67
CA GLY A 7 -28.24 -12.37 -14.74
C GLY A 7 -26.77 -12.00 -14.91
N LEU A 8 -26.27 -11.96 -16.15
CA LEU A 8 -24.89 -11.57 -16.44
C LEU A 8 -24.56 -10.15 -15.97
N VAL A 9 -25.46 -9.18 -16.21
CA VAL A 9 -25.29 -7.79 -15.74
C VAL A 9 -25.30 -7.74 -14.21
N GLY A 10 -26.19 -8.48 -13.56
CA GLY A 10 -26.24 -8.56 -12.09
C GLY A 10 -24.95 -9.10 -11.50
N LEU A 11 -24.42 -10.19 -12.06
CA LEU A 11 -23.14 -10.77 -11.65
C LEU A 11 -21.97 -9.81 -11.88
N ALA A 12 -21.91 -9.16 -13.04
CA ALA A 12 -20.87 -8.17 -13.35
C ALA A 12 -20.85 -7.03 -12.32
N ILE A 13 -22.03 -6.51 -11.95
CA ILE A 13 -22.16 -5.45 -10.94
C ILE A 13 -21.76 -5.97 -9.55
N LEU A 14 -22.16 -7.20 -9.18
CA LEU A 14 -21.83 -7.79 -7.89
C LEU A 14 -20.31 -7.90 -7.70
N PHE A 15 -19.58 -8.39 -8.70
CA PHE A 15 -18.11 -8.49 -8.63
C PHE A 15 -17.39 -7.14 -8.74
N ALA A 16 -18.00 -6.15 -9.42
CA ALA A 16 -17.45 -4.79 -9.47
C ALA A 16 -17.82 -3.94 -8.25
N LEU A 17 -18.72 -4.42 -7.38
CA LEU A 17 -19.25 -3.67 -6.24
C LEU A 17 -18.14 -3.18 -5.29
N PRO A 18 -17.13 -3.99 -4.89
CA PRO A 18 -16.04 -3.51 -4.04
C PRO A 18 -15.34 -2.28 -4.60
N PHE A 19 -15.05 -2.27 -5.91
CA PHE A 19 -14.37 -1.16 -6.59
C PHE A 19 -15.25 0.08 -6.67
N LEU A 20 -16.54 -0.08 -6.97
CA LEU A 20 -17.51 1.01 -7.01
C LEU A 20 -17.68 1.65 -5.62
N VAL A 21 -17.80 0.81 -4.58
CA VAL A 21 -17.92 1.27 -3.19
C VAL A 21 -16.69 2.09 -2.81
N THR A 22 -15.48 1.58 -3.02
CA THR A 22 -14.26 2.32 -2.70
C THR A 22 -14.14 3.62 -3.49
N ALA A 23 -14.42 3.62 -4.79
CA ALA A 23 -14.33 4.83 -5.60
C ALA A 23 -15.31 5.92 -5.13
N LEU A 24 -16.57 5.54 -4.85
CA LEU A 24 -17.57 6.45 -4.30
C LEU A 24 -17.17 6.93 -2.90
N TRP A 25 -16.66 6.03 -2.07
CA TRP A 25 -16.22 6.34 -0.72
C TRP A 25 -15.09 7.36 -0.71
N MET A 26 -14.06 7.14 -1.52
CA MET A 26 -12.94 8.07 -1.69
C MET A 26 -13.40 9.41 -2.23
N ALA A 27 -14.30 9.44 -3.23
CA ALA A 27 -14.84 10.68 -3.77
C ALA A 27 -15.63 11.50 -2.73
N LEU A 28 -16.33 10.83 -1.81
CA LEU A 28 -17.14 11.47 -0.77
C LEU A 28 -16.31 11.89 0.45
N LEU A 29 -15.41 11.02 0.93
CA LEU A 29 -14.65 11.26 2.15
C LEU A 29 -13.42 12.13 1.96
N TRP A 30 -12.77 12.08 0.79
CA TRP A 30 -11.59 12.90 0.52
C TRP A 30 -11.82 14.40 0.78
N PRO A 31 -12.89 15.04 0.27
CA PRO A 31 -13.16 16.43 0.60
C PRO A 31 -13.50 16.61 2.08
N LEU A 32 -14.19 15.66 2.72
CA LEU A 32 -14.53 15.73 4.13
C LEU A 32 -13.28 15.75 5.03
N ILE A 33 -12.30 14.88 4.76
CA ILE A 33 -11.02 14.80 5.49
C ILE A 33 -10.24 16.11 5.33
N ARG A 34 -10.24 16.70 4.13
CA ARG A 34 -9.60 18.00 3.89
C ARG A 34 -10.29 19.16 4.62
N LEU A 35 -11.60 19.08 4.81
CA LEU A 35 -12.38 20.12 5.48
C LEU A 35 -12.37 20.00 7.02
N LEU A 36 -12.04 18.82 7.56
CA LEU A 36 -12.04 18.53 9.00
C LEU A 36 -10.64 18.12 9.48
N PRO A 37 -9.75 19.09 9.76
CA PRO A 37 -8.38 18.79 10.20
C PRO A 37 -8.32 18.10 11.58
N ALA A 38 -9.36 18.23 12.40
CA ALA A 38 -9.47 17.50 13.68
C ALA A 38 -9.89 16.03 13.51
N GLY A 39 -10.07 15.56 12.27
CA GLY A 39 -10.59 14.24 11.94
C GLY A 39 -12.12 14.18 11.94
N PRO A 40 -12.71 13.14 11.33
CA PRO A 40 -14.14 12.92 11.37
C PRO A 40 -14.59 12.58 12.81
N PRO A 41 -15.82 12.98 13.21
CA PRO A 41 -16.33 12.64 14.53
C PRO A 41 -16.45 11.12 14.69
N SER A 42 -16.24 10.61 15.91
CA SER A 42 -16.14 9.16 16.19
C SER A 42 -17.35 8.34 15.74
N TRP A 43 -18.55 8.91 15.74
CA TRP A 43 -19.76 8.23 15.24
C TRP A 43 -19.71 7.93 13.73
N LEU A 44 -18.87 8.65 12.98
CA LEU A 44 -18.64 8.44 11.55
C LEU A 44 -17.73 7.24 11.27
N SER A 45 -17.12 6.63 12.30
CA SER A 45 -16.31 5.41 12.19
C SER A 45 -17.07 4.25 11.53
N TRP A 46 -18.36 4.08 11.84
CA TRP A 46 -19.24 3.07 11.23
C TRP A 46 -19.34 3.22 9.71
N ALA A 47 -19.22 4.44 9.22
CA ALA A 47 -19.29 4.74 7.81
C ALA A 47 -18.10 4.11 7.05
N TRP A 48 -16.97 3.86 7.73
CA TRP A 48 -15.79 3.19 7.16
C TRP A 48 -15.92 1.66 7.02
N LEU A 49 -16.94 1.03 7.62
CA LEU A 49 -17.11 -0.44 7.55
C LEU A 49 -17.11 -1.02 6.11
N PRO A 50 -17.80 -0.43 5.12
CA PRO A 50 -17.76 -0.93 3.75
C PRO A 50 -16.37 -0.86 3.16
N PHE A 51 -15.64 0.22 3.41
CA PHE A 51 -14.26 0.39 2.95
C PHE A 51 -13.33 -0.65 3.60
N TRP A 52 -13.49 -0.89 4.91
CA TRP A 52 -12.75 -1.92 5.63
C TRP A 52 -13.01 -3.32 5.05
N GLY A 53 -14.27 -3.66 4.74
CA GLY A 53 -14.59 -4.92 4.07
C GLY A 53 -13.91 -5.08 2.70
N VAL A 54 -13.80 -4.01 1.91
CA VAL A 54 -13.07 -4.03 0.62
C VAL A 54 -11.56 -4.15 0.85
N ALA A 55 -11.01 -3.41 1.80
CA ALA A 55 -9.60 -3.48 2.14
C ALA A 55 -9.21 -4.89 2.62
N TRP A 56 -10.05 -5.55 3.42
CA TRP A 56 -9.85 -6.93 3.87
C TRP A 56 -9.87 -7.93 2.71
N LEU A 57 -10.77 -7.73 1.75
CA LEU A 57 -10.87 -8.57 0.56
C LEU A 57 -9.62 -8.45 -0.31
N PHE A 58 -9.05 -7.24 -0.41
CA PHE A 58 -7.94 -6.90 -1.30
C PHE A 58 -6.58 -6.78 -0.60
N SER A 59 -6.47 -7.13 0.68
CA SER A 59 -5.20 -7.18 1.42
C SER A 59 -4.33 -8.39 1.03
N ASP A 60 -4.84 -9.30 0.20
CA ASP A 60 -4.11 -10.42 -0.39
C ASP A 60 -4.06 -10.29 -1.92
N MET A 61 -2.88 -10.49 -2.48
CA MET A 61 -2.64 -10.35 -3.93
C MET A 61 -3.47 -11.33 -4.75
N THR A 62 -3.60 -12.58 -4.29
CA THR A 62 -4.34 -13.62 -5.04
C THR A 62 -5.83 -13.28 -5.09
N ARG A 63 -6.43 -12.90 -3.95
CA ARG A 63 -7.82 -12.45 -3.87
C ARG A 63 -8.07 -11.22 -4.72
N TYR A 64 -7.18 -10.22 -4.64
CA TYR A 64 -7.27 -8.99 -5.44
C TYR A 64 -7.26 -9.27 -6.95
N LEU A 65 -6.30 -10.06 -7.44
CA LEU A 65 -6.18 -10.39 -8.87
C LEU A 65 -7.36 -11.22 -9.36
N ALA A 66 -7.80 -12.23 -8.58
CA ALA A 66 -8.92 -13.08 -8.95
C ALA A 66 -10.23 -12.29 -9.08
N VAL A 67 -10.55 -11.45 -8.09
CA VAL A 67 -11.78 -10.63 -8.12
C VAL A 67 -11.72 -9.60 -9.24
N SER A 68 -10.57 -8.94 -9.44
CA SER A 68 -10.37 -7.98 -10.53
C SER A 68 -10.58 -8.63 -11.90
N LEU A 69 -9.97 -9.80 -12.14
CA LEU A 69 -10.08 -10.52 -13.40
C LEU A 69 -11.54 -10.92 -13.68
N VAL A 70 -12.24 -11.49 -12.69
CA VAL A 70 -13.65 -11.87 -12.83
C VAL A 70 -14.52 -10.65 -13.12
N ALA A 71 -14.31 -9.54 -12.41
CA ALA A 71 -15.03 -8.29 -12.65
C ALA A 71 -14.79 -7.77 -14.08
N LEU A 72 -13.53 -7.74 -14.55
CA LEU A 72 -13.18 -7.29 -15.90
C LEU A 72 -13.81 -8.16 -16.99
N VAL A 73 -13.73 -9.49 -16.85
CA VAL A 73 -14.30 -10.43 -17.83
C VAL A 73 -15.82 -10.32 -17.88
N LEU A 74 -16.49 -10.30 -16.73
CA LEU A 74 -17.96 -10.21 -16.67
C LEU A 74 -18.48 -8.87 -17.19
N THR A 75 -17.85 -7.75 -16.79
CA THR A 75 -18.26 -6.41 -17.25
C THR A 75 -18.04 -6.24 -18.75
N SER A 76 -16.88 -6.68 -19.27
CA SER A 76 -16.57 -6.63 -20.71
C SER A 76 -17.54 -7.51 -21.51
N THR A 77 -17.80 -8.73 -21.06
CA THR A 77 -18.74 -9.65 -21.73
C THR A 77 -20.16 -9.07 -21.74
N ALA A 78 -20.61 -8.49 -20.61
CA ALA A 78 -21.91 -7.85 -20.52
C ALA A 78 -22.02 -6.63 -21.46
N LEU A 79 -20.96 -5.82 -21.57
CA LEU A 79 -20.90 -4.67 -22.48
C LEU A 79 -20.94 -5.10 -23.94
N VAL A 80 -20.10 -6.06 -24.35
CA VAL A 80 -20.09 -6.62 -25.71
C VAL A 80 -21.45 -7.22 -26.07
N TRP A 81 -22.05 -7.98 -25.15
CA TRP A 81 -23.37 -8.54 -25.34
C TRP A 81 -24.46 -7.47 -25.55
N LEU A 82 -24.43 -6.40 -24.75
CA LEU A 82 -25.35 -5.27 -24.91
C LEU A 82 -25.13 -4.56 -26.25
N ALA A 83 -23.87 -4.34 -26.64
CA ALA A 83 -23.48 -3.72 -27.90
C ALA A 83 -23.97 -4.51 -29.11
N VAL A 84 -23.71 -5.82 -29.15
CA VAL A 84 -24.09 -6.71 -30.26
C VAL A 84 -25.61 -6.80 -30.40
N ARG A 85 -26.36 -6.93 -29.30
CA ARG A 85 -27.83 -7.11 -29.37
C ARG A 85 -28.61 -5.84 -29.63
N LYS A 86 -28.06 -4.66 -29.32
CA LYS A 86 -28.82 -3.40 -29.31
C LYS A 86 -28.06 -2.27 -30.01
N ARG A 87 -27.46 -2.57 -31.15
CA ARG A 87 -26.54 -1.71 -31.93
C ARG A 87 -26.94 -0.23 -32.11
N GLY A 88 -28.20 0.17 -31.97
CA GLY A 88 -28.64 1.58 -32.04
C GLY A 88 -29.11 2.24 -30.73
N GLN A 89 -29.28 1.50 -29.63
CA GLN A 89 -29.85 2.03 -28.37
C GLN A 89 -28.99 1.78 -27.12
N VAL A 90 -27.75 1.31 -27.30
CA VAL A 90 -26.83 0.99 -26.19
C VAL A 90 -26.62 2.21 -25.29
N TRP A 91 -26.32 3.36 -25.88
CA TRP A 91 -26.07 4.62 -25.17
C TRP A 91 -27.31 5.22 -24.49
N ARG A 92 -28.53 4.77 -24.82
CA ARG A 92 -29.74 5.24 -24.13
C ARG A 92 -30.08 4.43 -22.87
N ARG A 93 -29.29 3.40 -22.56
CA ARG A 93 -29.59 2.49 -21.45
C ARG A 93 -28.72 2.77 -20.24
N LYS A 94 -29.37 3.04 -19.10
CA LYS A 94 -28.73 3.16 -17.77
C LYS A 94 -27.75 2.02 -17.47
N ARG A 95 -28.08 0.79 -17.87
CA ARG A 95 -27.22 -0.40 -17.69
C ARG A 95 -25.86 -0.29 -18.38
N CYS A 96 -25.78 0.38 -19.53
CA CYS A 96 -24.51 0.56 -20.23
C CYS A 96 -23.58 1.45 -19.39
N TYR A 97 -24.07 2.60 -18.91
CA TYR A 97 -23.30 3.52 -18.08
C TYR A 97 -22.85 2.89 -16.77
N VAL A 98 -23.69 2.09 -16.11
CA VAL A 98 -23.30 1.38 -14.88
C VAL A 98 -22.17 0.39 -15.15
N LEU A 99 -22.21 -0.36 -16.26
CA LEU A 99 -21.14 -1.30 -16.60
C LEU A 99 -19.86 -0.59 -17.05
N LEU A 100 -19.96 0.55 -17.74
CA LEU A 100 -18.80 1.38 -18.07
C LEU A 100 -18.17 1.96 -16.82
N ALA A 101 -18.97 2.46 -15.88
CA ALA A 101 -18.49 2.94 -14.59
C ALA A 101 -17.81 1.81 -13.80
N ALA A 102 -18.43 0.64 -13.72
CA ALA A 102 -17.85 -0.56 -13.09
C ALA A 102 -16.50 -0.95 -13.72
N LEU A 103 -16.42 -1.00 -15.05
CA LEU A 103 -15.18 -1.30 -15.76
C LEU A 103 -14.12 -0.23 -15.46
N ALA A 104 -14.48 1.04 -15.53
CA ALA A 104 -13.58 2.16 -15.28
C ALA A 104 -13.07 2.16 -13.83
N THR A 105 -13.91 1.87 -12.83
CA THR A 105 -13.46 1.83 -11.43
C THR A 105 -12.54 0.66 -11.15
N VAL A 106 -12.78 -0.52 -11.73
CA VAL A 106 -11.85 -1.66 -11.59
C VAL A 106 -10.47 -1.31 -12.16
N LEU A 107 -10.43 -0.66 -13.32
CA LEU A 107 -9.18 -0.23 -13.96
C LEU A 107 -8.48 0.94 -13.23
N ALA A 108 -9.25 1.87 -12.67
CA ALA A 108 -8.72 3.02 -11.94
C ALA A 108 -8.31 2.68 -10.50
N PHE A 109 -8.77 1.55 -9.95
CA PHE A 109 -8.54 1.17 -8.55
C PHE A 109 -7.07 1.23 -8.12
N PRO A 110 -6.09 0.75 -8.91
CA PRO A 110 -4.68 0.83 -8.50
C PRO A 110 -4.14 2.26 -8.36
N LEU A 111 -4.74 3.21 -9.08
CA LEU A 111 -4.37 4.62 -9.00
C LEU A 111 -5.03 5.29 -7.79
N LEU A 112 -6.24 4.85 -7.44
CA LEU A 112 -6.98 5.35 -6.28
C LEU A 112 -6.39 4.84 -4.95
N MET A 113 -5.85 3.61 -4.95
CA MET A 113 -5.27 2.95 -3.79
C MET A 113 -3.73 2.91 -3.87
N ARG A 114 -3.13 3.95 -4.42
CA ARG A 114 -1.67 4.03 -4.53
C ARG A 114 -1.05 4.06 -3.14
N TYR A 115 -0.10 3.16 -2.89
CA TYR A 115 0.64 3.12 -1.64
C TYR A 115 1.42 4.42 -1.38
N GLN A 116 1.38 4.88 -0.14
CA GLN A 116 2.21 5.95 0.40
C GLN A 116 2.98 5.40 1.60
N PRO A 117 4.28 5.74 1.74
CA PRO A 117 5.06 5.32 2.89
C PRO A 117 4.48 5.85 4.21
N ALA A 118 4.85 5.23 5.33
CA ALA A 118 4.41 5.61 6.67
C ALA A 118 4.82 7.03 7.08
N VAL A 119 5.86 7.60 6.46
CA VAL A 119 6.34 8.97 6.70
C VAL A 119 6.65 9.70 5.40
N GLU A 120 6.62 11.03 5.46
CA GLU A 120 6.98 11.92 4.36
C GLU A 120 8.29 12.65 4.65
N ALA A 121 9.05 12.94 3.59
CA ALA A 121 10.30 13.69 3.69
C ALA A 121 10.03 15.18 3.89
N ALA A 122 10.87 15.85 4.68
CA ALA A 122 10.92 17.30 4.75
C ALA A 122 11.29 17.91 3.39
N PRO A 123 10.92 19.18 3.12
CA PRO A 123 11.33 19.87 1.91
C PRO A 123 12.85 19.83 1.70
N GLY A 124 13.29 19.43 0.51
CA GLY A 124 14.72 19.33 0.16
C GLY A 124 15.41 18.04 0.61
N VAL A 125 14.72 17.15 1.31
CA VAL A 125 15.25 15.86 1.77
C VAL A 125 14.82 14.74 0.82
N ALA A 126 15.76 13.89 0.42
CA ALA A 126 15.46 12.72 -0.39
C ALA A 126 15.05 11.55 0.51
N LEU A 127 13.86 10.98 0.28
CA LEU A 127 13.38 9.77 0.95
C LEU A 127 13.14 8.67 -0.09
N ARG A 128 13.66 7.47 0.19
CA ARG A 128 13.54 6.29 -0.64
C ARG A 128 12.89 5.18 0.15
N LEU A 129 11.86 4.56 -0.43
CA LEU A 129 11.28 3.31 0.07
C LEU A 129 12.11 2.15 -0.47
N VAL A 130 12.72 1.41 0.44
CA VAL A 130 13.38 0.14 0.12
C VAL A 130 12.28 -0.84 -0.28
N GLU A 131 12.44 -1.42 -1.46
CA GLU A 131 11.38 -2.15 -2.16
C GLU A 131 10.11 -1.33 -2.41
N ARG A 132 10.23 -0.36 -3.31
CA ARG A 132 9.07 0.34 -3.84
C ARG A 132 8.12 -0.67 -4.49
N PRO A 133 6.90 -0.88 -3.96
CA PRO A 133 6.00 -1.85 -4.53
C PRO A 133 5.56 -1.40 -5.92
N GLY A 134 5.34 -2.37 -6.82
CA GLY A 134 4.74 -2.10 -8.12
C GLY A 134 3.32 -1.54 -7.99
N LEU A 135 2.68 -1.15 -9.11
CA LEU A 135 1.33 -0.54 -9.05
C LEU A 135 0.29 -1.44 -8.36
N LEU A 136 0.27 -2.73 -8.71
CA LEU A 136 -0.67 -3.71 -8.14
C LEU A 136 -0.29 -4.09 -6.71
N GLU A 137 1.00 -4.27 -6.45
CA GLU A 137 1.49 -4.57 -5.10
C GLU A 137 1.24 -3.41 -4.13
N GLY A 138 1.42 -2.18 -4.58
CA GLY A 138 1.12 -0.99 -3.81
C GLY A 138 -0.38 -0.87 -3.49
N THR A 139 -1.24 -1.30 -4.41
CA THR A 139 -2.69 -1.39 -4.17
C THR A 139 -2.98 -2.33 -3.01
N VAL A 140 -2.39 -3.53 -3.03
CA VAL A 140 -2.56 -4.54 -1.98
C VAL A 140 -1.97 -4.04 -0.66
N ARG A 141 -0.77 -3.43 -0.69
CA ARG A 141 -0.10 -2.86 0.49
C ARG A 141 -0.93 -1.73 1.11
N MET A 142 -1.57 -0.88 0.29
CA MET A 142 -2.48 0.16 0.80
C MET A 142 -3.73 -0.43 1.43
N CYS A 143 -4.31 -1.49 0.85
CA CYS A 143 -5.38 -2.24 1.48
C CYS A 143 -4.92 -2.89 2.80
N GLN A 144 -3.67 -3.33 2.88
CA GLN A 144 -3.08 -3.85 4.13
C GLN A 144 -2.92 -2.77 5.20
N VAL A 145 -2.51 -1.55 4.83
CA VAL A 145 -2.51 -0.39 5.74
C VAL A 145 -3.91 -0.13 6.27
N ALA A 146 -4.90 -0.02 5.39
CA ALA A 146 -6.29 0.22 5.76
C ALA A 146 -6.89 -0.87 6.66
N MET A 147 -6.37 -2.10 6.55
CA MET A 147 -6.77 -3.24 7.37
C MET A 147 -5.93 -3.45 8.60
N GLU A 148 -4.88 -2.64 8.80
CA GLU A 148 -3.95 -2.83 9.90
C GLU A 148 -3.37 -4.26 9.90
N THR A 149 -3.18 -4.81 8.70
CA THR A 149 -2.54 -6.12 8.52
C THR A 149 -1.06 -5.90 8.31
N ARG A 150 -0.27 -6.33 9.29
CA ARG A 150 1.19 -6.37 9.18
C ARG A 150 1.61 -7.46 8.20
N GLY A 151 2.45 -7.07 7.24
CA GLY A 151 3.04 -7.97 6.27
C GLY A 151 4.40 -8.47 6.75
N CYS A 152 5.45 -8.05 6.05
CA CYS A 152 6.82 -8.27 6.47
C CYS A 152 7.33 -7.09 7.31
N GLN A 153 8.22 -7.38 8.24
CA GLN A 153 9.08 -6.40 8.92
C GLN A 153 10.47 -6.43 8.30
N TYR A 154 11.24 -5.39 8.57
CA TYR A 154 12.55 -5.18 7.99
C TYR A 154 13.58 -4.95 9.09
N GLU A 155 14.67 -5.69 9.02
CA GLU A 155 15.82 -5.57 9.90
C GLU A 155 16.98 -4.97 9.09
N PRO A 156 17.32 -3.69 9.29
CA PRO A 156 18.55 -3.13 8.72
C PRO A 156 19.76 -3.85 9.33
N LEU A 157 20.57 -4.51 8.51
CA LEU A 157 21.75 -5.26 8.98
C LEU A 157 23.03 -4.43 8.94
N GLY A 158 23.06 -3.38 8.12
CA GLY A 158 24.19 -2.48 7.97
C GLY A 158 24.42 -2.06 6.52
N TRP A 159 25.51 -1.35 6.29
CA TRP A 159 25.91 -0.87 4.98
C TRP A 159 27.12 -1.65 4.47
N ALA A 160 27.02 -2.19 3.25
CA ALA A 160 28.17 -2.84 2.61
C ALA A 160 29.17 -1.80 2.08
N ASP A 161 28.68 -0.62 1.72
CA ASP A 161 29.44 0.56 1.30
C ASP A 161 28.55 1.81 1.44
N ALA A 162 28.99 2.97 0.92
CA ALA A 162 28.26 4.25 0.99
C ALA A 162 26.87 4.26 0.33
N ARG A 163 26.58 3.31 -0.57
CA ARG A 163 25.37 3.27 -1.41
C ARG A 163 24.59 1.96 -1.35
N THR A 164 25.12 0.95 -0.67
CA THR A 164 24.52 -0.39 -0.62
C THR A 164 24.05 -0.72 0.80
N LEU A 165 22.73 -0.69 1.02
CA LEU A 165 22.12 -1.10 2.28
C LEU A 165 21.90 -2.61 2.27
N VAL A 166 22.26 -3.30 3.36
CA VAL A 166 21.94 -4.71 3.57
C VAL A 166 20.87 -4.82 4.65
N TYR A 167 19.85 -5.63 4.40
CA TYR A 167 18.73 -5.83 5.30
C TYR A 167 18.21 -7.26 5.25
N ARG A 168 17.32 -7.61 6.17
CA ARG A 168 16.59 -8.87 6.20
C ARG A 168 15.10 -8.61 6.35
N LYS A 169 14.29 -9.47 5.75
CA LYS A 169 12.84 -9.47 5.95
C LYS A 169 12.41 -10.49 6.98
N TRP A 170 11.39 -10.16 7.75
CA TRP A 170 10.73 -11.04 8.70
C TRP A 170 9.24 -11.10 8.34
N CYS A 171 8.82 -12.16 7.67
CA CYS A 171 7.45 -12.27 7.13
C CYS A 171 6.62 -13.32 7.88
N GLY A 172 5.31 -13.12 7.93
CA GLY A 172 4.39 -14.05 8.62
C GLY A 172 4.33 -13.84 10.14
N GLY A 173 4.70 -12.65 10.63
CA GLY A 173 4.46 -12.29 12.02
C GLY A 173 2.97 -12.13 12.30
N HIS A 174 2.60 -12.14 13.57
CA HIS A 174 1.21 -12.04 14.00
C HIS A 174 1.11 -11.42 15.40
N TYR A 175 -0.05 -10.84 15.71
CA TYR A 175 -0.31 -10.28 17.02
C TYR A 175 -0.85 -11.35 17.97
N MET A 176 -0.27 -11.44 19.16
CA MET A 176 -0.71 -12.28 20.26
C MET A 176 -0.98 -11.40 21.50
N MET A 177 -1.52 -11.98 22.58
CA MET A 177 -1.86 -11.22 23.80
C MET A 177 -0.64 -10.59 24.49
N ASP A 178 0.55 -11.14 24.26
CA ASP A 178 1.84 -10.65 24.73
C ASP A 178 2.49 -9.62 23.78
N GLY A 179 1.80 -9.27 22.70
CA GLY A 179 2.24 -8.28 21.72
C GLY A 179 2.51 -8.90 20.35
N TRP A 180 3.24 -8.17 19.53
CA TRP A 180 3.60 -8.61 18.20
C TRP A 180 4.69 -9.69 18.24
N GLN A 181 4.45 -10.81 17.56
CA GLN A 181 5.43 -11.87 17.37
C GLN A 181 6.06 -11.74 15.98
N PRO A 182 7.39 -11.62 15.86
CA PRO A 182 8.06 -11.52 14.57
C PRO A 182 7.85 -12.80 13.76
N GLY A 183 7.86 -12.65 12.44
CA GLY A 183 7.73 -13.77 11.51
C GLY A 183 8.99 -14.63 11.40
N ALA A 184 9.07 -15.44 10.35
CA ALA A 184 10.30 -16.16 10.05
C ALA A 184 11.32 -15.23 9.35
N PRO A 185 12.60 -15.26 9.74
CA PRO A 185 13.64 -14.50 9.05
C PRO A 185 13.88 -15.09 7.65
N GLY A 186 13.87 -14.22 6.64
CA GLY A 186 14.35 -14.52 5.30
C GLY A 186 15.88 -14.45 5.19
N GLY A 187 16.38 -14.63 3.97
CA GLY A 187 17.79 -14.36 3.65
C GLY A 187 18.13 -12.88 3.73
N SER A 188 19.42 -12.58 3.84
CA SER A 188 19.93 -11.21 3.72
C SER A 188 19.79 -10.72 2.28
N LEU A 189 19.41 -9.46 2.11
CA LEU A 189 19.18 -8.79 0.84
C LEU A 189 20.03 -7.52 0.78
N ILE A 190 20.51 -7.16 -0.40
CA ILE A 190 21.09 -5.83 -0.66
C ILE A 190 20.07 -4.96 -1.39
N TYR A 191 20.11 -3.67 -1.08
CA TYR A 191 19.42 -2.60 -1.79
C TYR A 191 20.45 -1.57 -2.24
N ASP A 192 20.59 -1.43 -3.56
CA ASP A 192 21.47 -0.44 -4.17
C ASP A 192 20.71 0.88 -4.32
N LEU A 193 21.23 1.95 -3.72
CA LEU A 193 20.55 3.25 -3.72
C LEU A 193 20.50 3.89 -5.11
N ASP A 194 21.45 3.63 -6.01
CA ASP A 194 21.50 4.35 -7.28
C ASP A 194 20.53 3.72 -8.30
N THR A 195 20.42 2.39 -8.30
CA THR A 195 19.58 1.62 -9.21
C THR A 195 18.21 1.27 -8.63
N GLY A 196 18.07 1.25 -7.30
CA GLY A 196 16.88 0.78 -6.61
C GLY A 196 16.65 -0.73 -6.72
N THR A 197 17.68 -1.48 -7.12
CA THR A 197 17.60 -2.94 -7.29
C THR A 197 17.77 -3.67 -5.96
N VAL A 198 17.13 -4.84 -5.87
CA VAL A 198 17.21 -5.73 -4.70
C VAL A 198 17.70 -7.10 -5.14
N MET A 199 18.71 -7.63 -4.45
CA MET A 199 19.32 -8.93 -4.74
C MET A 199 19.70 -9.66 -3.44
N PRO A 200 19.86 -10.99 -3.44
CA PRO A 200 20.41 -11.72 -2.30
C PRO A 200 21.82 -11.23 -1.92
N PHE A 201 22.10 -11.18 -0.61
CA PHE A 201 23.42 -10.90 -0.06
C PHE A 201 24.06 -12.19 0.46
N GLU A 202 25.15 -12.60 -0.16
CA GLU A 202 25.85 -13.87 0.17
C GLU A 202 27.14 -13.67 0.98
N ARG A 203 27.54 -12.42 1.23
CA ARG A 203 28.78 -12.13 1.99
C ARG A 203 28.52 -12.14 3.50
N ASP A 204 29.62 -12.05 4.24
CA ASP A 204 29.59 -11.98 5.70
C ASP A 204 28.89 -10.69 6.17
N VAL A 205 27.87 -10.86 7.02
CA VAL A 205 27.08 -9.77 7.62
C VAL A 205 27.89 -9.04 8.68
N ASP A 206 28.92 -9.67 9.27
CA ASP A 206 29.79 -9.05 10.28
C ASP A 206 30.82 -8.08 9.70
N ALA A 207 31.01 -8.09 8.38
CA ALA A 207 31.83 -7.11 7.66
C ALA A 207 31.10 -5.79 7.36
N LEU A 208 29.81 -5.67 7.70
CA LEU A 208 29.00 -4.48 7.39
C LEU A 208 29.30 -3.32 8.36
N SER A 209 29.24 -2.09 7.84
CA SER A 209 29.24 -0.90 8.70
C SER A 209 27.89 -0.77 9.40
N ARG A 210 27.91 -0.61 10.73
CA ARG A 210 26.72 -0.51 11.59
C ARG A 210 26.85 0.70 12.52
N GLU A 211 27.05 1.88 11.96
CA GLU A 211 27.11 3.12 12.74
C GLU A 211 25.68 3.54 13.14
N PRO A 212 25.29 3.44 14.43
CA PRO A 212 23.96 3.81 14.86
C PRO A 212 23.84 5.33 15.00
N CYS A 213 22.63 5.85 14.85
CA CYS A 213 22.35 7.24 15.20
C CYS A 213 21.04 7.38 15.97
N SER A 214 20.94 8.42 16.80
CA SER A 214 19.67 8.74 17.46
C SER A 214 18.62 9.21 16.44
N ARG A 215 17.36 8.82 16.66
CA ARG A 215 16.23 9.22 15.81
C ARG A 215 16.06 10.74 15.75
N SER A 216 16.20 11.43 16.89
CA SER A 216 16.06 12.89 16.99
C SER A 216 17.14 13.64 16.24
N THR A 217 18.32 13.05 16.07
CA THR A 217 19.42 13.63 15.32
C THR A 217 19.34 13.33 13.83
N CYS A 218 19.12 12.06 13.45
CA CYS A 218 19.30 11.62 12.06
C CYS A 218 18.01 11.38 11.26
N VAL A 219 16.87 11.19 11.93
CA VAL A 219 15.61 10.87 11.25
C VAL A 219 14.64 12.04 11.31
N HIS A 220 14.28 12.48 12.52
CA HIS A 220 13.27 13.52 12.73
C HIS A 220 13.50 14.82 11.94
N PRO A 221 14.73 15.38 11.87
CA PRO A 221 14.96 16.61 11.10
C PRO A 221 14.71 16.45 9.59
N GLY A 222 14.79 15.22 9.09
CA GLY A 222 14.56 14.90 7.69
C GLY A 222 13.09 14.62 7.35
N LEU A 223 12.19 14.53 8.32
CA LEU A 223 10.77 14.23 8.09
C LEU A 223 9.92 15.50 8.05
N ALA A 224 8.87 15.49 7.23
CA ALA A 224 7.91 16.58 7.20
C ALA A 224 7.16 16.69 8.54
N GLU A 225 6.82 17.92 8.93
CA GLU A 225 5.93 18.14 10.08
C GLU A 225 4.58 17.43 9.84
N MET A 226 4.09 16.75 10.86
CA MET A 226 2.91 15.90 10.78
C MET A 226 1.68 16.66 10.27
N HIS A 227 0.98 16.07 9.30
CA HIS A 227 -0.46 16.28 9.11
C HIS A 227 -1.23 15.59 10.26
N PRO A 228 -2.44 16.05 10.61
CA PRO A 228 -3.15 15.55 11.78
C PRO A 228 -3.51 14.05 11.59
N GLY A 229 -2.89 13.16 12.37
CA GLY A 229 -3.24 11.74 12.36
C GLY A 229 -2.16 10.73 12.74
N GLY A 230 -0.88 11.10 12.82
CA GLY A 230 0.14 10.16 13.30
C GLY A 230 1.56 10.56 12.94
N GLY A 231 2.48 10.29 13.86
CA GLY A 231 3.88 10.62 13.72
C GLY A 231 4.73 9.57 13.06
N TYR A 232 6.04 9.77 13.18
CA TYR A 232 6.99 8.70 12.99
C TYR A 232 6.81 7.66 14.10
N PHE A 233 6.31 6.48 13.71
CA PHE A 233 6.32 5.29 14.55
C PHE A 233 7.47 4.42 14.09
N PRO A 234 8.48 4.14 14.94
CA PRO A 234 9.58 3.27 14.56
C PRO A 234 9.07 1.84 14.31
N GLY A 235 9.70 1.13 13.39
CA GLY A 235 9.47 -0.30 13.25
C GLY A 235 10.05 -1.12 14.40
N GLN A 236 9.93 -2.45 14.29
CA GLN A 236 10.45 -3.40 15.28
C GLN A 236 11.98 -3.27 15.48
N TYR A 237 12.70 -3.01 14.39
CA TYR A 237 14.14 -2.78 14.39
C TYR A 237 14.38 -1.28 14.31
N GLU A 238 14.19 -0.60 15.44
CA GLU A 238 14.05 0.86 15.50
C GLU A 238 15.36 1.65 15.37
N THR A 239 16.52 0.98 15.36
CA THR A 239 17.83 1.65 15.36
C THR A 239 18.18 2.14 13.94
N PRO A 240 18.25 3.46 13.70
CA PRO A 240 18.72 3.99 12.42
C PRO A 240 20.21 3.74 12.22
N LEU A 241 20.61 3.42 10.99
CA LEU A 241 22.00 3.14 10.62
C LEU A 241 22.50 4.14 9.57
N VAL A 242 23.62 4.79 9.85
CA VAL A 242 24.26 5.79 8.98
C VAL A 242 25.17 5.10 7.97
N SER A 243 25.15 5.55 6.72
CA SER A 243 26.06 5.06 5.67
C SER A 243 27.52 5.47 5.98
N PRO A 244 28.52 4.72 5.49
CA PRO A 244 29.93 5.04 5.73
C PRO A 244 30.39 6.45 5.32
N ASP A 245 29.71 7.09 4.37
CA ASP A 245 29.97 8.47 3.94
C ASP A 245 29.15 9.52 4.70
N GLY A 246 28.33 9.11 5.66
CA GLY A 246 27.47 9.97 6.46
C GLY A 246 26.25 10.54 5.73
N ARG A 247 26.06 10.23 4.44
CA ARG A 247 25.08 10.90 3.58
C ARG A 247 23.69 10.29 3.60
N TRP A 248 23.56 9.05 4.06
CA TRP A 248 22.29 8.32 4.07
C TRP A 248 22.04 7.69 5.42
N VAL A 249 20.77 7.64 5.80
CA VAL A 249 20.32 7.02 7.05
C VAL A 249 19.23 6.03 6.70
N ALA A 250 19.46 4.75 7.01
CA ALA A 250 18.46 3.70 6.90
C ALA A 250 17.68 3.57 8.21
N PHE A 251 16.36 3.49 8.15
CA PHE A 251 15.50 3.36 9.32
C PHE A 251 14.19 2.67 8.94
N THR A 252 13.48 2.16 9.95
CA THR A 252 12.17 1.54 9.77
C THR A 252 11.07 2.45 10.27
N ALA A 253 9.94 2.50 9.58
CA ALA A 253 8.75 3.23 10.01
C ALA A 253 7.50 2.37 9.83
N GLU A 254 6.63 2.33 10.84
CA GLU A 254 5.37 1.60 10.77
C GLU A 254 4.18 2.55 10.60
N HIS A 255 3.17 2.08 9.88
CA HIS A 255 1.82 2.62 10.10
C HIS A 255 1.33 2.09 11.46
N ILE A 256 0.63 2.90 12.25
CA ILE A 256 0.25 2.65 13.66
C ILE A 256 -0.05 1.17 13.98
N TYR A 257 -0.86 0.52 13.16
CA TYR A 257 -1.15 -0.91 13.27
C TYR A 257 -0.94 -1.65 11.94
N GLY A 258 -0.36 -1.00 10.93
CA GLY A 258 -0.24 -1.49 9.57
C GLY A 258 1.14 -2.07 9.22
N PRO A 259 1.46 -2.19 7.91
CA PRO A 259 2.76 -2.66 7.46
C PRO A 259 3.90 -1.73 7.88
N GLU A 260 5.09 -2.30 7.94
CA GLU A 260 6.34 -1.57 8.19
C GLU A 260 7.03 -1.25 6.86
N ASP A 261 7.67 -0.09 6.79
CA ASP A 261 8.54 0.33 5.71
C ASP A 261 9.99 0.33 6.15
N LEU A 262 10.88 -0.11 5.27
CA LEU A 262 12.29 0.20 5.35
C LEU A 262 12.56 1.40 4.44
N LEU A 263 13.12 2.45 5.03
CA LEU A 263 13.31 3.74 4.38
C LEU A 263 14.78 4.13 4.44
N VAL A 264 15.22 4.87 3.41
CA VAL A 264 16.51 5.53 3.39
C VAL A 264 16.29 7.02 3.15
N ILE A 265 16.84 7.85 4.02
CA ILE A 265 16.73 9.30 3.93
C ILE A 265 18.11 9.94 3.78
N SER A 266 18.19 11.02 2.99
CA SER A 266 19.44 11.79 2.88
C SER A 266 19.69 12.56 4.16
N ASN A 267 20.90 12.45 4.68
CA ASN A 267 21.39 13.26 5.79
C ASN A 267 21.78 14.66 5.25
N GLN A 268 21.39 15.72 5.95
CA GLN A 268 21.72 17.10 5.58
C GLN A 268 23.08 17.51 6.14
#